data_AF-A0A354PBK7-F1
#
_entry.id   AF-A0A354PBK7-F1
#
_cell.length_a   1.000
_cell.length_b   1.000
_cell.length_c   1.000
_cell.angle_alpha   90.00
_cell.angle_beta   90.00
_cell.angle_gamma   90.00
#
_symmetry.space_group_name_H-M   'P 1'
#
loop_
_entity.id
_entity.type
_entity.pdbx_description
1 polymer ?
#
loop_
_entity_poly.entity_id
_entity_poly.type
_entity_poly.pdbx_seq_one_letter_code
_entity_poly.pdbx_strand_id
1 'polypeptide(L)'
;MRDGDQAAAFEAVESKTELNNLADKATSHLAKRLVAYEPNRLAAFKLETDFIENMKRVHALTRRIARVVFVEGPINEGPINEGPMVEEANVAGPVAAYRADEHAGGTA
;
A
#
# COMPACT_ATOMS: atom_id res chain seq x y z
N MET A 1 -5.47 24.52 -8.99
CA MET A 1 -4.45 23.52 -8.57
C MET A 1 -3.19 23.83 -9.37
N ARG A 2 -2.02 23.94 -8.73
CA ARG A 2 -0.76 24.21 -9.45
C ARG A 2 -0.19 22.87 -9.94
N ASP A 3 0.42 22.83 -11.13
CA ASP A 3 0.95 21.58 -11.71
C ASP A 3 1.95 20.84 -10.78
N GLY A 4 2.69 21.60 -9.96
CA GLY A 4 3.58 21.03 -8.94
C GLY A 4 2.86 20.25 -7.82
N ASP A 5 1.60 20.59 -7.53
CA ASP A 5 0.79 19.89 -6.53
C ASP A 5 0.37 18.50 -7.04
N GLN A 6 0.11 18.36 -8.34
CA GLN A 6 -0.30 17.11 -8.97
C GLN A 6 0.86 16.11 -9.07
N ALA A 7 2.05 16.59 -9.45
CA ALA A 7 3.24 15.75 -9.55
C ALA A 7 3.64 15.18 -8.17
N ALA A 8 3.64 16.03 -7.14
CA ALA A 8 3.92 15.61 -5.76
C ALA A 8 2.86 14.63 -5.22
N ALA A 9 1.58 14.84 -5.57
CA ALA A 9 0.52 13.90 -5.22
C ALA A 9 0.74 12.53 -5.88
N PHE A 10 1.10 12.50 -7.16
CA PHE A 10 1.40 11.25 -7.86
C PHE A 10 2.57 10.49 -7.22
N GLU A 11 3.68 11.16 -6.95
CA GLU A 11 4.85 10.59 -6.28
C GLU A 11 4.48 10.00 -4.90
N ALA A 12 3.67 10.73 -4.13
CA ALA A 12 3.18 10.24 -2.85
C ALA A 12 2.36 8.94 -3.01
N VAL A 13 1.46 8.86 -4.00
CA VAL A 13 0.64 7.67 -4.25
C VAL A 13 1.48 6.44 -4.61
N GLU A 14 2.52 6.62 -5.42
CA GLU A 14 3.37 5.55 -5.95
C GLU A 14 4.46 5.08 -4.97
N SER A 15 4.86 5.91 -4.01
CA SER A 15 5.97 5.62 -3.07
C SER A 15 5.68 4.52 -2.01
N LYS A 16 4.54 3.82 -2.08
CA LYS A 16 4.17 2.76 -1.11
C LYS A 16 5.22 1.65 -1.03
N THR A 17 5.69 1.18 -2.19
CA THR A 17 6.64 0.08 -2.27
C THR A 17 7.98 0.47 -1.67
N GLU A 18 8.45 1.69 -1.94
CA GLU A 18 9.69 2.22 -1.39
C GLU A 18 9.66 2.30 0.13
N LEU A 19 8.57 2.84 0.70
CA LEU A 19 8.43 2.94 2.15
C LEU A 19 8.38 1.56 2.82
N ASN A 20 7.68 0.59 2.23
CA ASN A 20 7.66 -0.77 2.76
C ASN A 20 9.05 -1.41 2.73
N ASN A 21 9.79 -1.26 1.63
CA ASN A 21 11.15 -1.76 1.54
C ASN A 21 12.08 -1.13 2.59
N LEU A 22 11.90 0.16 2.89
CA LEU A 22 12.65 0.83 3.95
C LEU A 22 12.26 0.31 5.34
N ALA A 23 10.97 0.11 5.59
CA ALA A 23 10.47 -0.46 6.84
C ALA A 23 10.98 -1.90 7.06
N ASP A 24 11.05 -2.71 6.01
CA ASP A 24 11.55 -4.08 6.07
C ASP A 24 13.06 -4.12 6.37
N LYS A 25 13.84 -3.25 5.71
CA LYS A 25 15.27 -3.08 5.98
C LYS A 25 15.51 -2.64 7.42
N ALA A 26 14.75 -1.66 7.90
CA ALA A 26 14.83 -1.18 9.27
C ALA A 26 14.49 -2.29 10.26
N THR A 27 13.38 -3.00 10.06
CA THR A 27 12.95 -4.12 10.91
C THR A 27 14.00 -5.24 10.95
N SER A 28 14.60 -5.59 9.81
CA SER A 28 15.70 -6.56 9.75
C SER A 28 16.92 -6.10 10.57
N HIS A 29 17.26 -4.81 10.50
CA HIS A 29 18.33 -4.23 11.30
C HIS A 29 18.01 -4.26 12.80
N LEU A 30 16.77 -3.92 13.21
CA LEU A 30 16.32 -4.01 14.60
C LEU A 30 16.42 -5.42 15.15
N ALA A 31 16.00 -6.43 14.36
CA ALA A 31 16.07 -7.83 14.77
C ALA A 31 17.51 -8.28 15.05
N LYS A 32 18.49 -7.84 14.23
CA LYS A 32 19.91 -8.11 14.46
C LYS A 32 20.42 -7.46 15.75
N ARG A 33 20.05 -6.20 16.00
CA ARG A 33 20.44 -5.45 17.20
C ARG A 33 19.84 -6.02 18.49
N LEU A 34 18.66 -6.61 18.42
CA LEU A 34 18.00 -7.20 19.59
C LEU A 34 18.81 -8.37 20.20
N VAL A 35 19.54 -9.11 19.37
CA VAL A 35 20.38 -10.25 19.78
C VAL A 35 21.82 -9.80 20.13
N ALA A 36 22.22 -8.60 19.71
CA ALA A 36 23.53 -8.05 20.01
C ALA A 36 23.68 -7.64 21.48
N TYR A 37 24.92 -7.63 21.98
CA TYR A 37 25.25 -7.21 23.34
C TYR A 37 25.28 -5.68 23.45
N GLU A 38 24.10 -5.05 23.37
CA GLU A 38 23.91 -3.61 23.53
C GLU A 38 23.15 -3.29 24.83
N PRO A 39 23.54 -2.22 25.56
CA PRO A 39 22.75 -1.72 26.67
C PRO A 39 21.40 -1.19 26.17
N ASN A 40 20.33 -1.35 26.95
CA ASN A 40 18.98 -0.87 26.64
C ASN A 40 18.35 -1.39 25.32
N ARG A 41 18.90 -2.46 24.73
CA ARG A 41 18.44 -3.00 23.43
C ARG A 41 16.94 -3.28 23.32
N LEU A 42 16.31 -3.75 24.40
CA LEU A 42 14.86 -4.02 24.43
C LEU A 42 14.03 -2.74 24.38
N ALA A 43 14.45 -1.70 25.13
CA ALA A 43 13.77 -0.42 25.14
C ALA A 43 13.94 0.30 23.79
N ALA A 44 15.14 0.26 23.21
CA ALA A 44 15.42 0.79 21.88
C ALA A 44 14.60 0.06 20.80
N PHE A 45 14.60 -1.28 20.81
CA PHE A 45 13.83 -2.09 19.87
C PHE A 45 12.33 -1.75 19.89
N LYS A 46 11.75 -1.60 21.10
CA LYS A 46 10.33 -1.24 21.25
C LYS A 46 10.04 0.14 20.65
N LEU A 47 10.83 1.15 21.03
CA LEU A 47 10.66 2.52 20.56
C LEU A 47 10.85 2.64 19.03
N GLU A 48 11.85 1.97 18.48
CA GLU A 48 12.15 1.99 17.05
C GLU A 48 11.09 1.23 16.24
N THR A 49 10.52 0.14 16.77
CA THR A 49 9.39 -0.57 16.13
C THR A 49 8.12 0.28 16.13
N ASP A 50 7.79 0.93 17.25
CA ASP A 50 6.66 1.85 17.34
C ASP A 50 6.80 3.03 16.37
N PHE A 51 8.04 3.53 16.21
CA PHE A 51 8.35 4.58 15.24
C PHE A 51 8.10 4.13 13.79
N ILE A 52 8.55 2.93 13.39
CA ILE A 52 8.31 2.36 12.04
C ILE A 52 6.81 2.23 11.76
N GLU A 53 6.03 1.73 12.72
CA GLU A 53 4.58 1.58 12.56
C GLU A 53 3.86 2.93 12.44
N ASN A 54 4.29 3.93 13.20
CA ASN A 54 3.77 5.29 13.07
C ASN A 54 4.11 5.90 11.70
N MET A 55 5.32 5.69 11.18
CA MET A 55 5.70 6.16 9.85
C MET A 55 4.85 5.52 8.74
N LYS A 56 4.56 4.22 8.84
CA LYS A 56 3.65 3.52 7.90
C LYS A 56 2.23 4.11 7.94
N ARG A 57 1.73 4.44 9.13
CA ARG A 57 0.39 5.07 9.30
C ARG A 57 0.35 6.47 8.71
N VAL A 58 1.35 7.31 9.01
CA VAL A 58 1.45 8.67 8.45
C VAL A 58 1.50 8.61 6.93
N HIS A 59 2.33 7.73 6.36
CA HIS A 59 2.41 7.55 4.91
C HIS A 59 1.08 7.08 4.29
N ALA A 60 0.37 6.16 4.95
CA ALA A 60 -0.95 5.74 4.48
C ALA A 60 -1.95 6.91 4.43
N LEU A 61 -1.92 7.82 5.41
CA LEU A 61 -2.74 9.04 5.41
C LEU A 61 -2.31 10.01 4.32
N THR A 62 -1.00 10.27 4.17
CA THR A 62 -0.46 11.11 3.08
C THR A 62 -0.92 10.62 1.72
N ARG A 63 -0.87 9.31 1.48
CA ARG A 63 -1.35 8.69 0.24
C ARG A 63 -2.85 8.84 0.02
N ARG A 64 -3.66 8.79 1.08
CA ARG A 64 -5.10 9.03 0.97
C ARG A 64 -5.39 10.47 0.57
N ILE A 65 -4.68 11.44 1.16
CA ILE A 65 -4.79 12.85 0.79
C ILE A 65 -4.34 13.07 -0.65
N ALA A 66 -3.21 12.51 -1.04
CA ALA A 66 -2.68 12.60 -2.41
C ALA A 66 -3.63 12.02 -3.46
N ARG A 67 -4.34 10.93 -3.14
CA ARG A 67 -5.39 10.38 -4.01
C ARG A 67 -6.56 11.34 -4.20
N VAL A 68 -6.95 12.10 -3.18
CA VAL A 68 -8.02 13.10 -3.33
C VAL A 68 -7.61 14.19 -4.32
N VAL A 69 -6.36 14.67 -4.22
CA VAL A 69 -5.79 15.65 -5.16
C VAL A 69 -5.78 15.09 -6.59
N PHE A 70 -5.46 13.80 -6.76
CA PHE A 70 -5.45 13.16 -8.08
C PHE A 70 -6.86 12.90 -8.64
N VAL A 71 -7.81 12.47 -7.81
CA VAL A 71 -9.20 12.13 -8.19
C VAL A 71 -10.03 13.37 -8.53
N GLU A 72 -9.61 14.57 -8.14
CA GLU A 72 -10.22 15.85 -8.53
C GLU A 72 -9.68 16.43 -9.87
N GLY A 73 -8.75 15.74 -10.56
CA GLY A 73 -8.44 15.98 -11.99
C GLY A 73 -9.58 15.49 -12.90
N PRO A 74 -9.64 15.87 -14.20
CA PRO A 74 -10.84 15.71 -15.04
C PRO A 74 -11.37 14.30 -14.88
N ILE A 75 -12.60 14.22 -14.37
CA ILE A 75 -13.38 13.00 -14.26
C ILE A 75 -13.23 12.23 -15.57
N ASN A 76 -12.41 11.18 -15.56
CA ASN A 76 -12.63 10.12 -16.53
C ASN A 76 -14.04 9.63 -16.22
N GLU A 77 -14.97 9.86 -17.15
CA GLU A 77 -16.40 9.52 -17.06
C GLU A 77 -16.61 7.99 -17.07
N GLY A 78 -15.93 7.28 -16.17
CA GLY A 78 -15.98 5.84 -16.01
C GLY A 78 -16.64 5.47 -14.68
N PRO A 79 -17.40 4.36 -14.64
CA PRO A 79 -18.14 3.95 -13.45
C PRO A 79 -17.20 3.66 -12.27
N ILE A 80 -17.55 4.23 -11.11
CA ILE A 80 -16.85 4.22 -9.81
C ILE A 80 -16.60 2.84 -9.17
N ASN A 81 -16.86 1.72 -9.86
CA ASN A 81 -16.79 0.38 -9.30
C ASN A 81 -15.61 -0.47 -9.81
N GLU A 82 -14.74 0.06 -10.66
CA GLU A 82 -13.53 -0.65 -11.07
C GLU A 82 -12.31 0.07 -10.53
N GLY A 83 -11.41 -0.70 -9.90
CA GLY A 83 -10.13 -0.21 -9.40
C GLY A 83 -9.27 0.40 -10.52
N PRO A 84 -8.05 0.89 -10.21
CA PRO A 84 -7.23 1.54 -11.24
C PRO A 84 -7.07 0.59 -12.42
N MET A 85 -7.34 1.10 -13.63
CA MET A 85 -7.12 0.40 -14.90
C MET A 85 -5.65 -0.03 -14.93
N VAL A 86 -5.40 -1.28 -14.53
CA VAL A 86 -4.15 -1.95 -14.86
C VAL A 86 -4.24 -2.21 -16.36
N GLU A 87 -3.52 -1.40 -17.13
CA GLU A 87 -3.18 -1.72 -18.50
C GLU A 87 -2.63 -3.15 -18.49
N GLU A 88 -3.27 -4.04 -19.27
CA GLU A 88 -3.06 -5.49 -19.25
C GLU A 88 -1.60 -5.85 -19.61
N ALA A 89 -0.71 -5.77 -18.63
CA ALA A 89 0.57 -6.44 -18.66
C ALA A 89 0.40 -7.80 -17.95
N ASN A 90 -0.20 -8.73 -18.70
CA ASN A 90 0.04 -10.18 -18.65
C ASN A 90 0.74 -10.72 -17.39
N VAL A 91 -0.02 -11.17 -16.38
CA VAL A 91 0.48 -12.12 -15.37
C VAL A 91 -0.65 -13.06 -14.94
N ALA A 92 -0.60 -14.30 -15.43
CA ALA A 92 -1.35 -15.41 -14.87
C ALA A 92 -1.02 -15.57 -13.37
N GLY A 93 -2.03 -15.51 -12.50
CA GLY A 93 -1.90 -15.70 -11.06
C GLY A 93 -3.17 -16.32 -10.43
N PRO A 94 -3.05 -17.15 -9.38
CA PRO A 94 -3.95 -18.28 -9.16
C PRO A 94 -5.07 -17.94 -8.17
N VAL A 95 -6.09 -17.20 -8.61
CA VAL A 95 -7.31 -17.01 -7.80
C VAL A 95 -8.57 -17.09 -8.69
N ALA A 96 -8.62 -18.09 -9.58
CA ALA A 96 -9.77 -18.38 -10.44
C ALA A 96 -10.47 -19.69 -10.07
N ALA A 97 -10.48 -20.05 -8.79
CA ALA A 97 -11.08 -21.30 -8.31
C ALA A 97 -11.87 -21.06 -7.02
N TYR A 98 -12.97 -20.31 -7.10
CA TYR A 98 -13.99 -20.41 -6.07
C TYR A 98 -15.39 -20.07 -6.60
N ARG A 99 -16.22 -21.13 -6.65
CA ARG A 99 -17.69 -21.17 -6.75
C ARG A 99 -18.34 -20.80 -8.09
N ALA A 100 -18.61 -21.85 -8.86
CA ALA A 100 -19.82 -21.97 -9.67
C ALA A 100 -20.30 -23.42 -9.64
N ASP A 101 -20.70 -23.89 -8.45
CA ASP A 101 -21.56 -25.06 -8.27
C ASP A 101 -22.67 -24.61 -7.32
N GLU A 102 -23.78 -24.13 -7.88
CA GLU A 102 -25.13 -24.29 -7.32
C GLU A 102 -26.17 -23.64 -8.25
N HIS A 103 -27.22 -24.42 -8.53
CA HIS A 103 -28.47 -24.06 -9.22
C HIS A 103 -28.54 -24.18 -10.75
N ALA A 104 -28.36 -25.40 -11.26
CA ALA A 104 -29.14 -25.87 -12.42
C ALA A 104 -30.36 -26.65 -11.90
N GLY A 105 -31.48 -25.94 -11.72
CA GLY A 105 -32.76 -26.51 -11.31
C GLY A 105 -33.91 -25.80 -12.01
N GLY A 106 -34.41 -26.39 -13.09
CA GLY A 106 -35.84 -26.39 -13.42
C GLY A 106 -36.34 -25.45 -14.54
N THR A 107 -37.12 -26.09 -15.42
CA THR A 107 -38.11 -25.57 -16.38
C THR A 107 -37.57 -25.09 -17.73
N ALA A 108 -38.07 -25.54 -18.89
CA ALA A 108 -39.31 -26.25 -19.22
C ALA A 108 -39.09 -27.34 -20.28
#